data_AF-A0A3N4LY39-F1
#
_entry.id   AF-A0A3N4LY39-F1
#
_cell.length_a   1.000
_cell.length_b   1.000
_cell.length_c   1.000
_cell.angle_alpha   90.00
_cell.angle_beta   90.00
_cell.angle_gamma   90.00
#
_symmetry.space_group_name_H-M   'P 1'
#
loop_
_entity.id
_entity.type
_entity.pdbx_description
1 polymer ?
#
loop_
_entity_poly.entity_id
_entity_poly.type
_entity_poly.pdbx_seq_one_letter_code
_entity_poly.pdbx_strand_id
1 'polypeptide(L)'
;MDEILPLPRQRNGLQQSEDPEQLRLNHDVDNLEVQRGGQGDCERGETIGEQGDQTALDEHWLSSTGCPLIAATLGPVANLLSVCALVESFRISATDKGDKEHDPPWSYAINGLSLFLGLAANIALLLTLFRLAPYKLLQPFTAISWLISALLLLAIIIVYIHTPTLNPHNLNRSPNLEAHRTLTWSQSYYYAILSSTVYLAITILLGINLYSAYIQKRFRAGLRGLSNPQRTLILLSTGYMVYLSLGALAFSHIEKWYFLDAVYWADVTLLSIGIGSDFAPKTSLGRVFVVIYAWGGLVILGLVILGVRKLLVEKAKGKMRLATVRSGKRVIKWVSRRKWKGRMRGGKDGVQRVRGRCENGDGDGDGGGGGVPCAVAREFREKAKKVHRKATWWTKWLGLAYAFIAFLLLWSGGAAVFWHFESEQRWTYGDALYFTNIALLTIGYGDFYPTSEGGKPFFVLWSLLAVPTVTTLISSLQDVSFDRLHKAAERRGGENGVREISTENMAEKVGTAAMRPGRAGNY
;
A
#
# COMPACT_ATOMS: atom_id res chain seq x y z
N MET A 1 37.66 -12.75 49.93
CA MET A 1 38.61 -11.62 49.78
C MET A 1 38.33 -11.06 48.42
N ASP A 2 37.36 -10.14 48.40
CA ASP A 2 36.75 -9.59 47.20
C ASP A 2 37.65 -8.49 46.63
N GLU A 3 37.95 -8.60 45.34
CA GLU A 3 38.76 -7.66 44.58
C GLU A 3 37.85 -6.52 44.09
N ILE A 4 38.14 -5.31 44.59
CA ILE A 4 37.40 -4.08 44.37
C ILE A 4 37.76 -3.51 42.99
N LEU A 5 36.80 -3.49 42.06
CA LEU A 5 36.87 -2.72 40.81
C LEU A 5 36.11 -1.38 40.97
N PRO A 6 36.65 -0.23 40.55
CA PRO A 6 36.01 1.07 40.73
C PRO A 6 34.96 1.34 39.64
N LEU A 7 33.78 1.83 40.06
CA LEU A 7 32.71 2.30 39.17
C LEU A 7 33.14 3.59 38.43
N PRO A 8 32.81 3.75 37.14
CA PRO A 8 33.08 4.98 36.41
C PRO A 8 32.09 6.09 36.82
N ARG A 9 32.63 7.29 37.07
CA ARG A 9 31.90 8.55 37.30
C ARG A 9 30.85 8.80 36.21
N GLN A 10 29.56 8.82 36.58
CA GLN A 10 28.54 9.41 35.73
C GLN A 10 28.72 10.93 35.65
N ARG A 11 28.95 11.43 34.43
CA ARG A 11 28.95 12.85 34.10
C ARG A 11 27.49 13.25 33.86
N ASN A 12 26.92 14.05 34.75
CA ASN A 12 25.62 14.69 34.54
C ASN A 12 25.67 15.59 33.31
N GLY A 13 24.96 15.19 32.26
CA GLY A 13 24.68 16.00 31.08
C GLY A 13 23.28 15.65 30.59
N LEU A 14 22.35 16.59 30.73
CA LEU A 14 20.99 16.52 30.17
C LEU A 14 21.08 16.28 28.66
N GLN A 15 20.87 15.04 28.24
CA GLN A 15 20.76 14.68 26.83
C GLN A 15 19.27 14.78 26.45
N GLN A 16 18.88 15.90 25.84
CA GLN A 16 17.61 16.00 25.13
C GLN A 16 17.51 14.83 24.15
N SER A 17 16.43 14.05 24.21
CA SER A 17 16.18 13.00 23.22
C SER A 17 15.89 13.65 21.87
N GLU A 18 16.93 13.83 21.05
CA GLU A 18 16.75 14.23 19.66
C GLU A 18 16.10 13.07 18.89
N ASP A 19 15.09 13.41 18.07
CA ASP A 19 14.42 12.49 17.16
C ASP A 19 15.46 11.73 16.31
N PRO A 20 15.44 10.38 16.23
CA PRO A 20 16.43 9.60 15.49
C PRO A 20 16.55 9.98 14.01
N GLU A 21 15.53 10.60 13.40
CA GLU A 21 15.66 11.21 12.06
C GLU A 21 16.48 12.51 12.07
N GLN A 22 16.40 13.35 13.11
CA GLN A 22 17.24 14.55 13.25
C GLN A 22 18.70 14.20 13.48
N LEU A 23 18.98 13.15 14.27
CA LEU A 23 20.34 12.68 14.51
C LEU A 23 21.00 12.18 13.21
N ARG A 24 20.26 11.44 12.38
CA ARG A 24 20.72 11.00 11.05
C ARG A 24 20.92 12.16 10.08
N LEU A 25 20.04 13.15 10.10
CA LEU A 25 20.18 14.36 9.29
C LEU A 25 21.40 15.19 9.68
N ASN A 26 21.70 15.31 10.98
CA ASN A 26 22.93 15.97 11.44
C ASN A 26 24.16 15.18 10.94
N HIS A 27 24.14 13.85 11.07
CA HIS A 27 25.22 12.97 10.60
C HIS A 27 25.43 12.99 9.07
N ASP A 28 24.35 13.09 8.28
CA ASP A 28 24.42 13.20 6.81
C ASP A 28 24.92 14.58 6.36
N VAL A 29 24.58 15.64 7.10
CA VAL A 29 25.07 17.00 6.86
C VAL A 29 26.54 17.13 7.24
N ASP A 30 26.95 16.53 8.35
CA ASP A 30 28.35 16.50 8.79
C ASP A 30 29.21 15.66 7.82
N ASN A 31 28.71 14.53 7.32
CA ASN A 31 29.39 13.76 6.26
C ASN A 31 29.55 14.53 4.94
N LEU A 32 28.61 15.42 4.61
CA LEU A 32 28.73 16.33 3.46
C LEU A 32 29.75 17.46 3.69
N GLU A 33 30.02 17.83 4.94
CA GLU A 33 31.08 18.79 5.30
C GLU A 33 32.47 18.11 5.33
N VAL A 34 32.56 16.84 5.77
CA VAL A 34 33.81 16.06 5.85
C VAL A 34 34.36 15.68 4.46
N GLN A 35 33.51 15.45 3.45
CA GLN A 35 33.96 15.14 2.08
C GLN A 35 34.73 16.29 1.36
N ARG A 36 34.89 17.47 1.99
CA ARG A 36 35.70 18.57 1.45
C ARG A 36 37.16 18.61 1.92
N GLY A 37 37.58 17.72 2.82
CA GLY A 37 38.96 17.69 3.31
C GLY A 37 39.45 16.26 3.53
N GLY A 38 39.90 15.58 2.48
CA GLY A 38 40.53 14.27 2.63
C GLY A 38 40.46 13.42 1.36
N GLN A 39 41.64 12.93 0.97
CA GLN A 39 41.90 11.96 -0.09
C GLN A 39 40.94 10.76 -0.04
N GLY A 40 40.30 10.43 -1.17
CA GLY A 40 39.37 9.30 -1.27
C GLY A 40 38.70 9.23 -2.64
N ASP A 41 39.48 9.15 -3.71
CA ASP A 41 38.97 9.11 -5.08
C ASP A 41 38.65 7.69 -5.59
N CYS A 42 38.90 6.63 -4.81
CA CYS A 42 38.58 5.25 -5.19
C CYS A 42 37.19 4.77 -4.69
N GLU A 43 36.79 5.07 -3.45
CA GLU A 43 35.45 4.69 -2.92
C GLU A 43 34.31 5.57 -3.47
N ARG A 44 34.66 6.75 -4.00
CA ARG A 44 33.71 7.70 -4.58
C ARG A 44 33.13 7.20 -5.91
N GLY A 45 33.84 6.31 -6.62
CA GLY A 45 33.36 5.71 -7.87
C GLY A 45 32.22 4.70 -7.66
N GLU A 46 32.31 3.87 -6.62
CA GLU A 46 31.29 2.86 -6.31
C GLU A 46 30.03 3.48 -5.67
N THR A 47 30.20 4.44 -4.75
CA THR A 47 29.05 5.14 -4.12
C THR A 47 28.32 6.07 -5.10
N ILE A 48 29.01 6.72 -6.05
CA ILE A 48 28.36 7.49 -7.11
C ILE A 48 27.69 6.57 -8.14
N GLY A 49 28.26 5.38 -8.40
CA GLY A 49 27.64 4.34 -9.22
C GLY A 49 26.34 3.81 -8.61
N GLU A 50 26.34 3.45 -7.32
CA GLU A 50 25.15 3.01 -6.58
C GLU A 50 24.10 4.11 -6.44
N GLN A 51 24.51 5.35 -6.15
CA GLN A 51 23.59 6.49 -6.09
C GLN A 51 23.01 6.83 -7.47
N GLY A 52 23.78 6.70 -8.55
CA GLY A 52 23.33 6.87 -9.93
C GLY A 52 22.28 5.83 -10.32
N ASP A 53 22.52 4.57 -9.97
CA ASP A 53 21.59 3.45 -10.24
C ASP A 53 20.30 3.58 -9.41
N GLN A 54 20.40 4.01 -8.15
CA GLN A 54 19.21 4.32 -7.32
C GLN A 54 18.40 5.51 -7.82
N THR A 55 19.05 6.55 -8.33
CA THR A 55 18.34 7.72 -8.88
C THR A 55 17.60 7.36 -10.18
N ALA A 56 18.18 6.50 -11.02
CA ALA A 56 17.54 5.98 -12.23
C ALA A 56 16.40 4.98 -11.93
N LEU A 57 16.57 4.13 -10.91
CA LEU A 57 15.53 3.23 -10.41
C LEU A 57 14.32 3.98 -9.84
N ASP A 58 14.53 5.12 -9.19
CA ASP A 58 13.45 5.96 -8.67
C ASP A 58 12.66 6.69 -9.78
N GLU A 59 13.31 7.06 -10.89
CA GLU A 59 12.66 7.69 -12.05
C GLU A 59 11.76 6.70 -12.80
N HIS A 60 12.15 5.43 -12.85
CA HIS A 60 11.39 4.36 -13.51
C HIS A 60 10.78 3.34 -12.53
N TRP A 61 10.58 3.74 -11.27
CA TRP A 61 10.07 2.86 -10.21
C TRP A 61 8.75 2.17 -10.58
N LEU A 62 7.87 2.90 -11.28
CA LEU A 62 6.56 2.37 -11.65
C LEU A 62 6.70 1.16 -12.58
N SER A 63 7.53 1.25 -13.62
CA SER A 63 7.73 0.15 -14.55
C SER A 63 8.61 -0.95 -13.98
N SER A 64 9.58 -0.64 -13.12
CA SER A 64 10.51 -1.63 -12.57
C SER A 64 9.96 -2.45 -11.40
N THR A 65 9.23 -1.80 -10.49
CA THR A 65 8.79 -2.39 -9.20
C THR A 65 7.28 -2.31 -9.02
N GLY A 66 6.65 -1.19 -9.38
CA GLY A 66 5.22 -0.97 -9.19
C GLY A 66 4.34 -1.94 -10.00
N CYS A 67 4.52 -2.00 -11.31
CA CYS A 67 3.70 -2.85 -12.18
C CYS A 67 3.81 -4.35 -11.86
N PRO A 68 5.01 -4.93 -11.68
CA PRO A 68 5.12 -6.35 -11.30
C PRO A 68 4.49 -6.67 -9.95
N LEU A 69 4.62 -5.77 -8.98
CA LEU A 69 4.03 -5.94 -7.66
C LEU A 69 2.49 -5.95 -7.72
N ILE A 70 1.90 -4.98 -8.43
CA ILE A 70 0.44 -4.91 -8.62
C ILE A 70 -0.05 -6.15 -9.35
N ALA A 71 0.64 -6.57 -10.42
CA ALA A 71 0.32 -7.79 -11.15
C ALA A 71 0.41 -9.03 -10.25
N ALA A 72 1.45 -9.13 -9.42
CA ALA A 72 1.65 -10.22 -8.47
C ALA A 72 0.55 -10.33 -7.41
N THR A 73 -0.01 -9.20 -6.96
CA THR A 73 -1.11 -9.19 -5.98
C THR A 73 -2.47 -9.42 -6.62
N LEU A 74 -2.67 -9.00 -7.88
CA LEU A 74 -3.93 -9.19 -8.61
C LEU A 74 -4.04 -10.58 -9.28
N GLY A 75 -2.91 -11.24 -9.56
CA GLY A 75 -2.86 -12.58 -10.14
C GLY A 75 -3.70 -13.60 -9.35
N PRO A 76 -3.56 -13.72 -8.02
CA PRO A 76 -4.39 -14.62 -7.22
C PRO A 76 -5.88 -14.30 -7.29
N VAL A 77 -6.24 -13.02 -7.36
CA VAL A 77 -7.64 -12.57 -7.52
C VAL A 77 -8.19 -13.05 -8.86
N ALA A 78 -7.44 -12.85 -9.95
CA ALA A 78 -7.83 -13.30 -11.29
C ALA A 78 -8.07 -14.81 -11.36
N ASN A 79 -7.25 -15.59 -10.64
CA ASN A 79 -7.42 -17.04 -10.54
C ASN A 79 -8.68 -17.43 -9.76
N LEU A 80 -8.99 -16.77 -8.64
CA LEU A 80 -10.25 -17.00 -7.93
C LEU A 80 -11.45 -16.74 -8.84
N LEU A 81 -11.46 -15.61 -9.56
CA LEU A 81 -12.51 -15.30 -10.52
C LEU A 81 -12.57 -16.35 -11.64
N SER A 82 -11.42 -16.87 -12.10
CA SER A 82 -11.35 -17.94 -13.10
C SER A 82 -11.88 -19.27 -12.58
N VAL A 83 -11.68 -19.59 -11.30
CA VAL A 83 -12.31 -20.75 -10.65
C VAL A 83 -13.82 -20.56 -10.64
N CYS A 84 -14.30 -19.39 -10.21
CA CYS A 84 -15.73 -19.06 -10.19
C CYS A 84 -16.37 -19.14 -11.57
N ALA A 85 -15.63 -18.75 -12.62
CA ALA A 85 -16.08 -18.89 -14.00
C ALA A 85 -16.24 -20.35 -14.44
N LEU A 86 -15.52 -21.31 -13.86
CA LEU A 86 -15.54 -22.71 -14.30
C LEU A 86 -16.59 -23.56 -13.57
N VAL A 87 -16.91 -23.22 -12.32
CA VAL A 87 -17.66 -24.10 -11.42
C VAL A 87 -19.11 -24.31 -11.83
N GLU A 88 -19.77 -23.30 -12.40
CA GLU A 88 -21.17 -23.40 -12.84
C GLU A 88 -21.33 -23.06 -14.32
N SER A 89 -22.42 -23.49 -14.93
CA SER A 89 -22.75 -23.13 -16.31
C SER A 89 -22.98 -21.63 -16.48
N PHE A 90 -22.71 -21.09 -17.67
CA PHE A 90 -22.86 -19.69 -18.04
C PHE A 90 -24.32 -19.24 -18.15
N ARG A 91 -25.26 -20.19 -18.16
CA ARG A 91 -26.67 -19.96 -18.43
C ARG A 91 -27.51 -20.69 -17.40
N ILE A 92 -28.51 -19.99 -16.86
CA ILE A 92 -29.43 -20.52 -15.86
C ILE A 92 -30.86 -20.17 -16.24
N SER A 93 -31.83 -20.93 -15.75
CA SER A 93 -33.23 -20.56 -15.86
C SER A 93 -33.59 -19.49 -14.82
N ALA A 94 -34.30 -18.44 -15.24
CA ALA A 94 -34.70 -17.33 -14.39
C ALA A 94 -35.88 -17.68 -13.47
N THR A 95 -36.70 -18.67 -13.86
CA THR A 95 -37.88 -19.12 -13.12
C THR A 95 -37.57 -20.19 -12.09
N ASP A 96 -36.59 -21.06 -12.37
CA ASP A 96 -36.16 -22.10 -11.44
C ASP A 96 -34.62 -22.13 -11.35
N LYS A 97 -34.06 -21.48 -10.33
CA LYS A 97 -32.60 -21.42 -10.12
C LYS A 97 -31.97 -22.81 -9.90
N GLY A 98 -32.79 -23.84 -9.67
CA GLY A 98 -32.39 -25.23 -9.47
C GLY A 98 -31.99 -25.97 -10.75
N ASP A 99 -32.60 -25.65 -11.89
CA ASP A 99 -32.39 -26.36 -13.15
C ASP A 99 -31.25 -25.72 -13.96
N LYS A 100 -30.03 -26.16 -13.67
CA LYS A 100 -28.82 -25.72 -14.38
C LYS A 100 -28.73 -26.40 -15.75
N GLU A 101 -28.91 -25.60 -16.80
CA GLU A 101 -28.66 -26.04 -18.17
C GLU A 101 -27.16 -26.30 -18.34
N HIS A 102 -26.80 -27.49 -18.80
CA HIS A 102 -25.39 -27.87 -18.94
C HIS A 102 -24.78 -27.21 -20.17
N ASP A 103 -23.59 -26.66 -19.99
CA ASP A 103 -22.85 -26.10 -21.11
C ASP A 103 -22.17 -27.17 -21.95
N PRO A 104 -21.86 -26.88 -23.23
CA PRO A 104 -21.14 -27.83 -24.07
C PRO A 104 -19.81 -28.27 -23.44
N PRO A 105 -19.42 -29.55 -23.53
CA PRO A 105 -18.19 -30.07 -22.91
C PRO A 105 -16.91 -29.33 -23.31
N TRP A 106 -16.83 -28.84 -24.56
CA TRP A 106 -15.69 -28.06 -25.04
C TRP A 106 -15.53 -26.75 -24.26
N SER A 107 -16.62 -26.15 -23.76
CA SER A 107 -16.60 -24.91 -22.99
C SER A 107 -15.88 -25.11 -21.65
N TYR A 108 -16.21 -26.20 -20.95
CA TYR A 108 -15.53 -26.58 -19.70
C TYR A 108 -14.05 -26.90 -19.94
N ALA A 109 -13.72 -27.57 -21.06
CA ALA A 109 -12.33 -27.89 -21.39
C ALA A 109 -11.47 -26.64 -21.63
N ILE A 110 -11.97 -25.66 -22.42
CA ILE A 110 -11.23 -24.42 -22.69
C ILE A 110 -11.13 -23.56 -21.42
N ASN A 111 -12.21 -23.48 -20.63
CA ASN A 111 -12.21 -22.73 -19.37
C ASN A 111 -11.25 -23.37 -18.35
N GLY A 112 -11.23 -24.69 -18.25
CA GLY A 112 -10.26 -25.44 -17.45
C GLY A 112 -8.81 -25.24 -17.89
N LEU A 113 -8.54 -25.20 -19.21
CA LEU A 113 -7.22 -24.89 -19.74
C LEU A 113 -6.79 -23.45 -19.39
N SER A 114 -7.71 -22.49 -19.49
CA SER A 114 -7.44 -21.11 -19.09
C SER A 114 -7.08 -21.01 -17.61
N LEU A 115 -7.83 -21.69 -16.73
CA LEU A 115 -7.54 -21.75 -15.30
C LEU A 115 -6.19 -22.41 -15.02
N PHE A 116 -5.87 -23.52 -15.69
CA PHE A 116 -4.58 -24.20 -15.53
C PHE A 116 -3.41 -23.27 -15.86
N LEU A 117 -3.48 -22.56 -16.99
CA LEU A 117 -2.47 -21.57 -17.39
C LEU A 117 -2.40 -20.39 -16.40
N GLY A 118 -3.53 -19.93 -15.86
CA GLY A 118 -3.57 -18.86 -14.86
C GLY A 118 -2.90 -19.28 -13.54
N LEU A 119 -3.14 -20.52 -13.09
CA LEU A 119 -2.48 -21.12 -11.92
C LEU A 119 -0.99 -21.34 -12.15
N ALA A 120 -0.60 -21.87 -13.31
CA ALA A 120 0.80 -22.07 -13.67
C ALA A 120 1.58 -20.74 -13.66
N ALA A 121 0.98 -19.66 -14.15
CA ALA A 121 1.56 -18.32 -14.11
C ALA A 121 1.79 -17.81 -12.68
N ASN A 122 0.80 -17.94 -11.79
CA ASN A 122 0.97 -17.57 -10.37
C ASN A 122 2.02 -18.43 -9.66
N ILE A 123 2.06 -19.73 -9.94
CA ILE A 123 3.09 -20.62 -9.39
C ILE A 123 4.48 -20.18 -9.89
N ALA A 124 4.65 -19.91 -11.19
CA ALA A 124 5.91 -19.42 -11.74
C ALA A 124 6.35 -18.10 -11.08
N LEU A 125 5.41 -17.19 -10.84
CA LEU A 125 5.67 -15.95 -10.12
C LEU A 125 6.14 -16.21 -8.67
N LEU A 126 5.53 -17.17 -7.96
CA LEU A 126 5.96 -17.55 -6.61
C LEU A 126 7.32 -18.26 -6.59
N LEU A 127 7.58 -19.16 -7.54
CA LEU A 127 8.88 -19.84 -7.68
C LEU A 127 10.02 -18.84 -7.90
N THR A 128 9.72 -17.77 -8.64
CA THR A 128 10.63 -16.64 -8.85
C THR A 128 10.90 -15.89 -7.53
N LEU A 129 9.89 -15.75 -6.67
CA LEU A 129 9.99 -15.10 -5.36
C LEU A 129 10.86 -15.89 -4.38
N PHE A 130 10.73 -17.22 -4.37
CA PHE A 130 11.52 -18.14 -3.56
C PHE A 130 12.93 -18.41 -4.11
N ARG A 131 13.31 -17.75 -5.21
CA ARG A 131 14.60 -17.94 -5.91
C ARG A 131 14.83 -19.37 -6.39
N LEU A 132 13.75 -20.14 -6.56
CA LEU A 132 13.82 -21.52 -7.04
C LEU A 132 14.10 -21.58 -8.55
N ALA A 133 13.82 -20.50 -9.28
CA ALA A 133 13.96 -20.44 -10.72
C ALA A 133 14.41 -19.06 -11.24
N PRO A 134 15.03 -19.00 -12.43
CA PRO A 134 15.58 -17.76 -12.98
C PRO A 134 14.48 -16.81 -13.46
N TYR A 135 14.49 -15.58 -12.93
CA TYR A 135 13.57 -14.49 -13.29
C TYR A 135 13.44 -14.27 -14.81
N LYS A 136 14.55 -14.34 -15.53
CA LYS A 136 14.60 -14.05 -16.98
C LYS A 136 13.74 -15.00 -17.82
N LEU A 137 13.48 -16.20 -17.32
CA LEU A 137 12.69 -17.23 -18.00
C LEU A 137 11.23 -17.19 -17.52
N LEU A 138 11.02 -17.12 -16.20
CA LEU A 138 9.67 -17.25 -15.63
C LEU A 138 8.82 -16.00 -15.80
N GLN A 139 9.41 -14.81 -15.87
CA GLN A 139 8.66 -13.58 -16.06
C GLN A 139 7.94 -13.50 -17.42
N PRO A 140 8.61 -13.72 -18.58
CA PRO A 140 7.91 -13.76 -19.86
C PRO A 140 6.93 -14.94 -19.94
N PHE A 141 7.28 -16.10 -19.37
CA PHE A 141 6.35 -17.23 -19.27
C PHE A 141 5.05 -16.85 -18.53
N THR A 142 5.17 -16.19 -17.38
CA THR A 142 4.02 -15.71 -16.59
C THR A 142 3.15 -14.75 -17.40
N ALA A 143 3.77 -13.78 -18.08
CA ALA A 143 3.06 -12.82 -18.93
C ALA A 143 2.31 -13.50 -20.09
N ILE A 144 2.98 -14.41 -20.81
CA ILE A 144 2.39 -15.15 -21.93
C ILE A 144 1.26 -16.04 -21.45
N SER A 145 1.44 -16.74 -20.32
CA SER A 145 0.43 -17.65 -19.78
C SER A 145 -0.85 -16.91 -19.39
N TRP A 146 -0.74 -15.77 -18.69
CA TRP A 146 -1.93 -14.93 -18.40
C TRP A 146 -2.56 -14.33 -19.64
N LEU A 147 -1.77 -13.95 -20.66
CA LEU A 147 -2.31 -13.49 -21.93
C LEU A 147 -3.15 -14.57 -22.59
N ILE A 148 -2.62 -15.80 -22.68
CA ILE A 148 -3.33 -16.93 -23.28
C ILE A 148 -4.59 -17.24 -22.47
N SER A 149 -4.53 -17.31 -21.14
CA SER A 149 -5.71 -17.48 -20.28
C SER A 149 -6.80 -16.44 -20.57
N ALA A 150 -6.40 -15.17 -20.68
CA ALA A 150 -7.33 -14.08 -20.96
C ALA A 150 -7.99 -14.22 -22.34
N LEU A 151 -7.20 -14.53 -23.37
CA LEU A 151 -7.68 -14.72 -24.74
C LEU A 151 -8.60 -15.93 -24.86
N LEU A 152 -8.32 -17.03 -24.15
CA LEU A 152 -9.19 -18.21 -24.12
C LEU A 152 -10.55 -17.88 -23.50
N LEU A 153 -10.58 -17.19 -22.35
CA LEU A 153 -11.85 -16.78 -21.72
C LEU A 153 -12.62 -15.80 -22.60
N LEU A 154 -11.93 -14.81 -23.19
CA LEU A 154 -12.53 -13.85 -24.11
C LEU A 154 -13.13 -14.55 -25.33
N ALA A 155 -12.42 -15.55 -25.89
CA ALA A 155 -12.90 -16.34 -27.01
C ALA A 155 -14.19 -17.10 -26.64
N ILE A 156 -14.25 -17.76 -25.47
CA ILE A 156 -15.48 -18.42 -25.02
C ILE A 156 -16.62 -17.39 -24.90
N ILE A 157 -16.38 -16.25 -24.24
CA ILE A 157 -17.41 -15.20 -24.06
C ILE A 157 -17.95 -14.74 -25.42
N ILE A 158 -17.07 -14.46 -26.38
CA ILE A 158 -17.45 -14.08 -27.75
C ILE A 158 -18.29 -15.18 -28.42
N VAL A 159 -17.88 -16.45 -28.29
CA VAL A 159 -18.64 -17.58 -28.85
C VAL A 159 -20.05 -17.67 -28.26
N TYR A 160 -20.21 -17.51 -26.94
CA TYR A 160 -21.53 -17.53 -26.30
C TYR A 160 -22.42 -16.37 -26.73
N ILE A 161 -21.86 -15.17 -26.94
CA ILE A 161 -22.62 -14.00 -27.40
C ILE A 161 -23.06 -14.19 -28.86
N HIS A 162 -22.17 -14.67 -29.73
CA HIS A 162 -22.44 -14.72 -31.17
C HIS A 162 -23.11 -16.01 -31.65
N THR A 163 -23.12 -17.08 -30.86
CA THR A 163 -23.74 -18.33 -31.25
C THR A 163 -25.23 -18.33 -30.87
N PRO A 164 -26.17 -18.37 -31.84
CA PRO A 164 -27.60 -18.24 -31.53
C PRO A 164 -28.16 -19.34 -30.64
N THR A 165 -27.58 -20.54 -30.68
CA THR A 165 -28.00 -21.69 -29.86
C THR A 165 -27.48 -21.63 -28.42
N LEU A 166 -26.56 -20.71 -28.12
CA LEU A 166 -26.01 -20.52 -26.78
C LEU A 166 -26.51 -19.21 -26.14
N ASN A 167 -26.74 -18.17 -26.93
CA ASN A 167 -27.13 -16.87 -26.41
C ASN A 167 -28.56 -16.90 -25.78
N PRO A 168 -28.72 -16.60 -24.48
CA PRO A 168 -30.01 -16.57 -23.81
C PRO A 168 -31.04 -15.66 -24.48
N HIS A 169 -30.61 -14.52 -25.02
CA HIS A 169 -31.52 -13.59 -25.70
C HIS A 169 -32.14 -14.18 -26.96
N ASN A 170 -31.35 -14.94 -27.73
CA ASN A 170 -31.83 -15.63 -28.94
C ASN A 170 -32.71 -16.83 -28.58
N LEU A 171 -32.33 -17.58 -27.54
CA LEU A 171 -33.09 -18.72 -27.04
C LEU A 171 -34.47 -18.29 -26.51
N ASN A 172 -34.54 -17.18 -25.76
CA ASN A 172 -35.79 -16.61 -25.24
C ASN A 172 -36.76 -16.16 -26.33
N ARG A 173 -36.29 -15.94 -27.57
CA ARG A 173 -37.14 -15.60 -28.72
C ARG A 173 -37.60 -16.83 -29.50
N SER A 174 -37.02 -18.01 -29.24
CA SER A 174 -37.35 -19.24 -29.96
C SER A 174 -38.79 -19.67 -29.67
N PRO A 175 -39.60 -20.02 -30.69
CA PRO A 175 -40.97 -20.48 -30.50
C PRO A 175 -41.07 -21.82 -29.76
N ASN A 176 -39.96 -22.55 -29.63
CA ASN A 176 -39.89 -23.86 -28.98
C ASN A 176 -39.60 -23.77 -27.48
N LEU A 177 -39.34 -22.58 -26.93
CA LEU A 177 -39.11 -22.43 -25.51
C LEU A 177 -40.47 -22.40 -24.81
N GLU A 178 -40.71 -23.36 -23.91
CA GLU A 178 -41.88 -23.34 -23.04
C GLU A 178 -42.00 -21.95 -22.40
N ALA A 179 -43.19 -21.35 -22.42
CA ALA A 179 -43.43 -19.97 -21.98
C ALA A 179 -43.02 -19.68 -20.52
N HIS A 180 -42.57 -20.69 -19.77
CA HIS A 180 -42.15 -20.61 -18.37
C HIS A 180 -40.64 -20.77 -18.18
N ARG A 181 -39.83 -21.04 -19.22
CA ARG A 181 -38.38 -21.30 -19.09
C ARG A 181 -37.54 -20.16 -19.68
N THR A 182 -37.62 -18.96 -19.11
CA THR A 182 -36.73 -17.86 -19.54
C THR A 182 -35.30 -18.11 -19.06
N LEU A 183 -34.31 -17.91 -19.93
CA LEU A 183 -32.88 -18.10 -19.64
C LEU A 183 -32.19 -16.75 -19.41
N THR A 184 -31.28 -16.71 -18.43
CA THR A 184 -30.45 -15.54 -18.11
C THR A 184 -28.98 -15.93 -17.96
N TRP A 185 -28.10 -14.92 -17.99
CA TRP A 185 -26.67 -15.10 -17.74
C TRP A 185 -26.43 -15.39 -16.26
N SER A 186 -25.63 -16.40 -15.97
CA SER A 186 -25.28 -16.78 -14.60
C SER A 186 -24.12 -15.95 -14.03
N GLN A 187 -23.89 -16.06 -12.72
CA GLN A 187 -22.70 -15.51 -12.07
C GLN A 187 -21.38 -15.95 -12.72
N SER A 188 -21.25 -17.21 -13.17
CA SER A 188 -20.04 -17.72 -13.83
C SER A 188 -19.67 -16.92 -15.07
N TYR A 189 -20.67 -16.52 -15.87
CA TYR A 189 -20.45 -15.71 -17.08
C TYR A 189 -19.82 -14.35 -16.73
N TYR A 190 -20.33 -13.68 -15.70
CA TYR A 190 -19.76 -12.42 -15.23
C TYR A 190 -18.37 -12.62 -14.62
N TYR A 191 -18.16 -13.69 -13.85
CA TYR A 191 -16.82 -14.05 -13.37
C TYR A 191 -15.82 -14.29 -14.50
N ALA A 192 -16.24 -14.86 -15.64
CA ALA A 192 -15.39 -15.03 -16.82
C ALA A 192 -14.98 -13.67 -17.44
N ILE A 193 -15.92 -12.71 -17.53
CA ILE A 193 -15.65 -11.34 -18.00
C ILE A 193 -14.66 -10.65 -17.05
N LEU A 194 -14.90 -10.72 -15.74
CA LEU A 194 -14.03 -10.10 -14.74
C LEU A 194 -12.64 -10.74 -14.76
N SER A 195 -12.55 -12.07 -14.80
CA SER A 195 -11.28 -12.80 -14.84
C SER A 195 -10.47 -12.46 -16.09
N SER A 196 -11.08 -12.48 -17.28
CA SER A 196 -10.41 -12.12 -18.53
C SER A 196 -9.93 -10.67 -18.53
N THR A 197 -10.73 -9.74 -18.01
CA THR A 197 -10.36 -8.32 -17.87
C THR A 197 -9.17 -8.14 -16.94
N VAL A 198 -9.17 -8.79 -15.78
CA VAL A 198 -8.05 -8.72 -14.83
C VAL A 198 -6.81 -9.38 -15.41
N TYR A 199 -6.91 -10.55 -16.06
CA TYR A 199 -5.77 -11.19 -16.74
C TYR A 199 -5.17 -10.32 -17.85
N LEU A 200 -5.98 -9.62 -18.64
CA LEU A 200 -5.48 -8.65 -19.62
C LEU A 200 -4.78 -7.48 -18.93
N ALA A 201 -5.38 -6.91 -17.88
CA ALA A 201 -4.81 -5.79 -17.16
C ALA A 201 -3.44 -6.14 -16.54
N ILE A 202 -3.31 -7.30 -15.88
CA ILE A 202 -2.04 -7.73 -15.29
C ILE A 202 -0.99 -8.06 -16.36
N THR A 203 -1.41 -8.60 -17.51
CA THR A 203 -0.54 -8.84 -18.65
C THR A 203 0.00 -7.53 -19.22
N ILE A 204 -0.84 -6.49 -19.35
CA ILE A 204 -0.42 -5.16 -19.79
C ILE A 204 0.58 -4.56 -18.80
N LEU A 205 0.29 -4.63 -17.49
CA LEU A 205 1.20 -4.14 -16.44
C LEU A 205 2.56 -4.84 -16.52
N LEU A 206 2.57 -6.17 -16.70
CA LEU A 206 3.80 -6.94 -16.81
C LEU A 206 4.51 -6.70 -18.15
N GLY A 207 3.76 -6.47 -19.22
CA GLY A 207 4.27 -6.06 -20.53
C GLY A 207 5.03 -4.74 -20.46
N ILE A 208 4.53 -3.75 -19.72
CA ILE A 208 5.24 -2.47 -19.48
C ILE A 208 6.58 -2.72 -18.77
N ASN A 209 6.61 -3.61 -17.77
CA ASN A 209 7.86 -3.99 -17.09
C ASN A 209 8.84 -4.67 -18.05
N LEU A 210 8.38 -5.68 -18.78
CA LEU A 210 9.21 -6.44 -19.72
C LEU A 210 9.74 -5.55 -20.86
N TYR A 211 8.89 -4.71 -21.44
CA TYR A 211 9.26 -3.74 -22.47
C TYR A 211 10.37 -2.79 -21.97
N SER A 212 10.19 -2.23 -20.77
CA SER A 212 11.17 -1.32 -20.18
C SER A 212 12.51 -2.01 -19.89
N ALA A 213 12.47 -3.28 -19.50
CA ALA A 213 13.65 -4.03 -19.09
C ALA A 213 14.44 -4.63 -20.27
N TYR A 214 13.76 -5.24 -21.25
CA TYR A 214 14.40 -5.96 -22.36
C TYR A 214 14.66 -5.08 -23.57
N ILE A 215 13.70 -4.21 -23.93
CA ILE A 215 13.80 -3.38 -25.14
C ILE A 215 14.53 -2.08 -24.82
N GLN A 216 14.03 -1.35 -23.82
CA GLN A 216 14.63 -0.05 -23.48
C GLN A 216 15.95 -0.19 -22.70
N LYS A 217 16.29 -1.39 -22.22
CA LYS A 217 17.45 -1.69 -21.37
C LYS A 217 17.63 -0.69 -20.21
N ARG A 218 16.52 -0.10 -19.72
CA ARG A 218 16.53 0.98 -18.74
C ARG A 218 16.95 0.52 -17.35
N PHE A 219 16.74 -0.76 -17.03
CA PHE A 219 17.13 -1.38 -15.77
C PHE A 219 17.38 -2.87 -15.96
N ARG A 220 18.18 -3.48 -15.09
CA ARG A 220 18.39 -4.94 -15.11
C ARG A 220 17.09 -5.65 -14.70
N ALA A 221 16.50 -6.40 -15.62
CA ALA A 221 15.29 -7.20 -15.38
C ALA A 221 15.55 -8.19 -14.23
N GLY A 222 14.95 -7.95 -13.06
CA GLY A 222 15.09 -8.84 -11.92
C GLY A 222 14.16 -8.50 -10.75
N LEU A 223 13.30 -9.44 -10.36
CA LEU A 223 12.64 -9.46 -9.04
C LEU A 223 13.69 -9.56 -7.87
N ARG A 224 14.98 -9.69 -8.19
CA ARG A 224 16.11 -9.81 -7.25
C ARG A 224 16.25 -8.61 -6.29
N GLY A 225 15.59 -7.49 -6.58
CA GLY A 225 15.59 -6.28 -5.75
C GLY A 225 14.35 -6.04 -4.88
N LEU A 226 13.33 -6.91 -4.87
CA LEU A 226 12.12 -6.61 -4.08
C LEU A 226 12.39 -6.68 -2.58
N SER A 227 11.90 -5.67 -1.87
CA SER A 227 11.99 -5.56 -0.41
C SER A 227 11.20 -6.68 0.26
N ASN A 228 11.60 -7.10 1.46
CA ASN A 228 10.88 -8.12 2.22
C ASN A 228 9.38 -7.81 2.37
N PRO A 229 8.95 -6.55 2.64
CA PRO A 229 7.54 -6.16 2.64
C PRO A 229 6.78 -6.49 1.35
N GLN A 230 7.43 -6.34 0.19
CA GLN A 230 6.80 -6.60 -1.10
C GLN A 230 6.54 -8.09 -1.30
N ARG A 231 7.52 -8.94 -0.95
CA ARG A 231 7.37 -10.40 -1.02
C ARG A 231 6.30 -10.90 -0.07
N THR A 232 6.31 -10.37 1.16
CA THR A 232 5.29 -10.69 2.16
C THR A 232 3.91 -10.30 1.68
N LEU A 233 3.73 -9.13 1.03
CA LEU A 233 2.43 -8.73 0.51
C LEU A 233 1.91 -9.73 -0.55
N ILE A 234 2.76 -10.15 -1.48
CA ILE A 234 2.39 -11.12 -2.53
C ILE A 234 1.94 -12.45 -1.90
N LEU A 235 2.70 -12.97 -0.93
CA LEU A 235 2.37 -14.22 -0.25
C LEU A 235 1.07 -14.10 0.56
N LEU A 236 0.87 -12.98 1.26
CA LEU A 236 -0.35 -12.73 2.03
C LEU A 236 -1.57 -12.56 1.11
N SER A 237 -1.45 -11.87 -0.02
CA SER A 237 -2.55 -11.75 -0.98
C SER A 237 -2.92 -13.10 -1.60
N THR A 238 -1.93 -13.93 -1.93
CA THR A 238 -2.20 -15.29 -2.42
C THR A 238 -2.85 -16.15 -1.34
N GLY A 239 -2.32 -16.11 -0.11
CA GLY A 239 -2.86 -16.83 1.03
C GLY A 239 -4.30 -16.42 1.35
N TYR A 240 -4.61 -15.12 1.27
CA TYR A 240 -5.98 -14.62 1.48
C TYR A 240 -6.96 -15.16 0.43
N MET A 241 -6.59 -15.16 -0.86
CA MET A 241 -7.47 -15.72 -1.91
C MET A 241 -7.69 -17.22 -1.75
N VAL A 242 -6.66 -17.98 -1.36
CA VAL A 242 -6.79 -19.41 -1.04
C VAL A 242 -7.70 -19.61 0.18
N TYR A 243 -7.52 -18.82 1.23
CA TYR A 243 -8.34 -18.89 2.44
C TYR A 243 -9.82 -18.62 2.16
N LEU A 244 -10.10 -17.57 1.37
CA LEU A 244 -11.45 -17.21 0.92
C LEU A 244 -12.08 -18.36 0.13
N SER A 245 -11.34 -18.93 -0.84
CA SER A 245 -11.82 -20.05 -1.68
C SER A 245 -12.15 -21.30 -0.86
N LEU A 246 -11.28 -21.65 0.08
CA LEU A 246 -11.46 -22.82 0.95
C LEU A 246 -12.65 -22.63 1.91
N GLY A 247 -12.82 -21.41 2.44
CA GLY A 247 -14.00 -21.05 3.22
C GLY A 247 -15.28 -21.20 2.43
N ALA A 248 -15.34 -20.62 1.23
CA ALA A 248 -16.49 -20.75 0.35
C ALA A 248 -16.82 -22.21 0.01
N LEU A 249 -15.81 -23.03 -0.27
CA LEU A 249 -15.98 -24.47 -0.52
C LEU A 249 -16.57 -25.19 0.70
N ALA A 250 -16.01 -24.94 1.89
CA ALA A 250 -16.50 -25.55 3.13
C ALA A 250 -17.96 -25.18 3.41
N PHE A 251 -18.30 -23.89 3.35
CA PHE A 251 -19.66 -23.42 3.61
C PHE A 251 -20.67 -23.82 2.54
N SER A 252 -20.26 -23.93 1.27
CA SER A 252 -21.09 -24.52 0.22
C SER A 252 -21.51 -25.96 0.56
N HIS A 253 -20.60 -26.77 1.11
CA HIS A 253 -20.93 -28.14 1.52
C HIS A 253 -21.74 -28.23 2.81
N ILE A 254 -21.47 -27.36 3.79
CA ILE A 254 -22.11 -27.35 5.12
C ILE A 254 -23.54 -26.81 5.03
N GLU A 255 -23.72 -25.65 4.40
CA GLU A 255 -25.00 -24.93 4.33
C GLU A 255 -25.78 -25.23 3.06
N LYS A 256 -25.21 -26.03 2.14
CA LYS A 256 -25.80 -26.37 0.84
C LYS A 256 -26.06 -25.16 -0.06
N TRP A 257 -25.26 -24.10 0.11
CA TRP A 257 -25.27 -22.97 -0.80
C TRP A 257 -24.58 -23.30 -2.11
N TYR A 258 -25.01 -22.65 -3.19
CA TYR A 258 -24.23 -22.63 -4.42
C TYR A 258 -22.83 -22.08 -4.14
N PHE A 259 -21.83 -22.63 -4.81
CA PHE A 259 -20.43 -22.27 -4.54
C PHE A 259 -20.19 -20.78 -4.79
N LEU A 260 -20.79 -20.21 -5.85
CA LEU A 260 -20.61 -18.80 -6.19
C LEU A 260 -21.25 -17.85 -5.16
N ASP A 261 -22.40 -18.23 -4.62
CA ASP A 261 -23.02 -17.51 -3.52
C ASP A 261 -22.20 -17.64 -2.22
N ALA A 262 -21.58 -18.80 -1.98
CA ALA A 262 -20.69 -19.00 -0.85
C ALA A 262 -19.39 -18.17 -0.99
N VAL A 263 -18.88 -17.96 -2.21
CA VAL A 263 -17.74 -17.04 -2.47
C VAL A 263 -18.13 -15.60 -2.14
N TYR A 264 -19.30 -15.14 -2.60
CA TYR A 264 -19.82 -13.81 -2.25
C TYR A 264 -19.99 -13.64 -0.73
N TRP A 265 -20.59 -14.64 -0.06
CA TRP A 265 -20.73 -14.64 1.39
C TRP A 265 -19.36 -14.64 2.11
N ALA A 266 -18.41 -15.44 1.65
CA ALA A 266 -17.07 -15.51 2.22
C ALA A 266 -16.36 -14.17 2.11
N ASP A 267 -16.45 -13.49 0.96
CA ASP A 267 -15.89 -12.15 0.76
C ASP A 267 -16.50 -11.12 1.72
N VAL A 268 -17.84 -11.04 1.80
CA VAL A 268 -18.56 -10.14 2.70
C VAL A 268 -18.19 -10.37 4.17
N THR A 269 -18.01 -11.63 4.55
CA THR A 269 -17.65 -12.04 5.91
C THR A 269 -16.21 -11.67 6.24
N LEU A 270 -15.26 -12.00 5.36
CA LEU A 270 -13.82 -11.75 5.58
C LEU A 270 -13.49 -10.26 5.58
N LEU A 271 -14.18 -9.47 4.75
CA LEU A 271 -14.05 -8.02 4.72
C LEU A 271 -14.80 -7.32 5.85
N SER A 272 -15.42 -8.07 6.77
CA SER A 272 -16.20 -7.56 7.91
C SER A 272 -17.33 -6.59 7.51
N ILE A 273 -17.82 -6.67 6.27
CA ILE A 273 -18.93 -5.83 5.81
C ILE A 273 -20.23 -6.33 6.44
N GLY A 274 -20.42 -7.65 6.50
CA GLY A 274 -21.48 -8.25 7.31
C GLY A 274 -22.91 -7.83 6.94
N ILE A 275 -23.22 -7.71 5.65
CA ILE A 275 -24.49 -7.18 5.12
C ILE A 275 -25.74 -7.98 5.60
N GLY A 276 -25.57 -9.13 6.25
CA GLY A 276 -26.68 -9.89 6.82
C GLY A 276 -27.63 -10.47 5.76
N SER A 277 -27.13 -10.74 4.55
CA SER A 277 -27.89 -11.28 3.42
C SER A 277 -28.49 -12.67 3.71
N ASP A 278 -29.22 -13.21 2.73
CA ASP A 278 -29.88 -14.53 2.75
C ASP A 278 -28.95 -15.72 3.12
N PHE A 279 -27.63 -15.52 3.16
CA PHE A 279 -26.59 -16.52 3.38
C PHE A 279 -26.05 -16.51 4.82
N ALA A 280 -26.88 -16.28 5.84
CA ALA A 280 -26.45 -16.48 7.23
C ALA A 280 -26.38 -18.00 7.56
N PRO A 281 -25.30 -18.52 8.19
CA PRO A 281 -25.21 -19.93 8.57
C PRO A 281 -26.39 -20.38 9.44
N LYS A 282 -27.20 -21.31 8.92
CA LYS A 282 -28.39 -21.84 9.59
C LYS A 282 -28.04 -23.08 10.40
N THR A 283 -27.04 -23.85 9.97
CA THR A 283 -26.63 -25.07 10.66
C THR A 283 -25.81 -24.77 11.93
N SER A 284 -25.95 -25.61 12.95
CA SER A 284 -25.13 -25.50 14.17
C SER A 284 -23.64 -25.60 13.88
N LEU A 285 -23.26 -26.48 12.94
CA LEU A 285 -21.87 -26.66 12.53
C LEU A 285 -21.34 -25.40 11.82
N GLY A 286 -22.11 -24.82 10.89
CA GLY A 286 -21.74 -23.58 10.21
C GLY A 286 -21.56 -22.41 11.18
N ARG A 287 -22.42 -22.29 12.20
CA ARG A 287 -22.29 -21.26 13.25
C ARG A 287 -21.04 -21.40 14.11
N VAL A 288 -20.59 -22.61 14.41
CA VAL A 288 -19.31 -22.80 15.12
C VAL A 288 -18.14 -22.51 14.21
N PHE A 289 -18.20 -23.00 12.97
CA PHE A 289 -17.11 -22.87 12.01
C PHE A 289 -16.88 -21.42 11.59
N VAL A 290 -17.95 -20.61 11.45
CA VAL A 290 -17.83 -19.19 11.05
C VAL A 290 -17.06 -18.38 12.09
N VAL A 291 -17.17 -18.71 13.38
CA VAL A 291 -16.40 -18.03 14.43
C VAL A 291 -14.91 -18.21 14.18
N ILE A 292 -14.45 -19.45 13.98
CA ILE A 292 -13.03 -19.76 13.75
C ILE A 292 -12.56 -19.16 12.42
N TYR A 293 -13.39 -19.30 11.38
CA TYR A 293 -13.11 -18.80 10.04
C TYR A 293 -12.98 -17.27 9.99
N ALA A 294 -13.87 -16.54 10.66
CA ALA A 294 -13.84 -15.08 10.68
C ALA A 294 -12.56 -14.55 11.35
N TRP A 295 -12.12 -15.16 12.45
CA TRP A 295 -10.87 -14.76 13.14
C TRP A 295 -9.64 -14.96 12.26
N GLY A 296 -9.49 -16.13 11.63
CA GLY A 296 -8.36 -16.40 10.74
C GLY A 296 -8.35 -15.43 9.55
N GLY A 297 -9.52 -15.21 8.98
CA GLY A 297 -9.77 -14.25 7.92
C GLY A 297 -9.35 -12.84 8.24
N LEU A 298 -9.84 -12.31 9.37
CA LEU A 298 -9.57 -10.95 9.81
C LEU A 298 -8.09 -10.72 10.12
N VAL A 299 -7.42 -11.73 10.68
CA VAL A 299 -5.96 -11.69 10.90
C VAL A 299 -5.22 -11.57 9.57
N ILE A 300 -5.54 -12.42 8.59
CA ILE A 300 -4.88 -12.38 7.26
C ILE A 300 -5.17 -11.05 6.57
N LEU A 301 -6.42 -10.57 6.58
CA LEU A 301 -6.80 -9.28 6.01
C LEU A 301 -6.01 -8.13 6.66
N GLY A 302 -5.92 -8.10 7.98
CA GLY A 302 -5.12 -7.12 8.72
C GLY A 302 -3.65 -7.15 8.32
N LEU A 303 -3.07 -8.34 8.13
CA LEU A 303 -1.69 -8.49 7.65
C LEU A 303 -1.51 -7.99 6.21
N VAL A 304 -2.46 -8.25 5.31
CA VAL A 304 -2.46 -7.72 3.94
C VAL A 304 -2.48 -6.18 3.98
N ILE A 305 -3.38 -5.59 4.76
CA ILE A 305 -3.51 -4.14 4.94
C ILE A 305 -2.20 -3.53 5.48
N LEU A 306 -1.59 -4.15 6.50
CA LEU A 306 -0.31 -3.72 7.04
C LEU A 306 0.82 -3.84 6.00
N GLY A 307 0.79 -4.87 5.17
CA GLY A 307 1.68 -5.05 4.03
C GLY A 307 1.57 -3.87 3.05
N VAL A 308 0.35 -3.55 2.60
CA VAL A 308 0.08 -2.41 1.72
C VAL A 308 0.58 -1.11 2.33
N ARG A 309 0.28 -0.86 3.62
CA ARG A 309 0.75 0.33 4.34
C ARG A 309 2.27 0.43 4.35
N LYS A 310 2.97 -0.67 4.65
CA LYS A 310 4.45 -0.71 4.65
C LYS A 310 5.02 -0.32 3.29
N LEU A 311 4.39 -0.77 2.19
CA LEU A 311 4.83 -0.41 0.83
C LEU A 311 4.61 1.06 0.50
N LEU A 312 3.47 1.63 0.92
CA LEU A 312 3.20 3.04 0.74
C LEU A 312 4.18 3.91 1.54
N VAL A 313 4.48 3.52 2.78
CA VAL A 313 5.45 4.22 3.62
C VAL A 313 6.86 4.10 3.05
N GLU A 314 7.28 2.93 2.57
CA GLU A 314 8.58 2.73 1.93
C GLU A 314 8.74 3.63 0.69
N LYS A 315 7.69 3.71 -0.15
CA LYS A 315 7.64 4.60 -1.30
C LYS A 315 7.66 6.08 -0.90
N ALA A 316 6.92 6.45 0.13
CA ALA A 316 6.91 7.82 0.65
C ALA A 316 8.31 8.21 1.16
N LYS A 317 8.98 7.33 1.90
CA LYS A 317 10.35 7.53 2.40
C LYS A 317 11.36 7.71 1.26
N GLY A 318 11.29 6.88 0.21
CA GLY A 318 12.15 7.02 -0.98
C GLY A 318 11.99 8.39 -1.66
N LYS A 319 10.75 8.79 -1.96
CA LYS A 319 10.46 10.12 -2.53
C LYS A 319 10.91 11.26 -1.63
N MET A 320 10.75 11.13 -0.31
CA MET A 320 11.19 12.13 0.67
C MET A 320 12.71 12.26 0.73
N ARG A 321 13.47 11.17 0.65
CA ARG A 321 14.94 11.20 0.58
C ARG A 321 15.43 11.99 -0.64
N LEU A 322 14.90 11.68 -1.83
CA LEU A 322 15.23 12.40 -3.06
C LEU A 322 14.85 13.90 -2.98
N ALA A 323 13.67 14.20 -2.44
CA ALA A 323 13.22 15.58 -2.26
C ALA A 323 14.13 16.35 -1.29
N THR A 324 14.64 15.69 -0.24
CA THR A 324 15.57 16.26 0.73
C THR A 324 16.93 16.55 0.10
N VAL A 325 17.48 15.61 -0.67
CA VAL A 325 18.75 15.82 -1.41
C VAL A 325 18.62 16.95 -2.43
N ARG A 326 17.55 16.99 -3.23
CA ARG A 326 17.30 18.08 -4.21
C ARG A 326 17.13 19.44 -3.53
N SER A 327 16.54 19.45 -2.34
CA SER A 327 16.37 20.66 -1.53
C SER A 327 17.71 21.11 -0.94
N GLY A 328 18.52 20.19 -0.42
CA GLY A 328 19.88 20.45 0.08
C GLY A 328 20.78 21.05 -1.00
N LYS A 329 20.79 20.47 -2.22
CA LYS A 329 21.53 21.02 -3.37
C LYS A 329 21.15 22.47 -3.71
N ARG A 330 19.86 22.83 -3.59
CA ARG A 330 19.38 24.22 -3.81
C ARG A 330 19.87 25.17 -2.73
N VAL A 331 19.85 24.74 -1.46
CA VAL A 331 20.38 25.55 -0.35
C VAL A 331 21.89 25.73 -0.49
N ILE A 332 22.65 24.67 -0.82
CA ILE A 332 24.09 24.73 -1.08
C ILE A 332 24.41 25.71 -2.23
N LYS A 333 23.68 25.62 -3.35
CA LYS A 333 23.83 26.54 -4.49
C LYS A 333 23.50 27.99 -4.13
N TRP A 334 22.55 28.22 -3.22
CA TRP A 334 22.24 29.56 -2.71
C TRP A 334 23.37 30.10 -1.82
N VAL A 335 23.92 29.28 -0.92
CA VAL A 335 25.05 29.67 -0.04
C VAL A 335 26.29 30.01 -0.87
N SER A 336 26.64 29.18 -1.86
CA SER A 336 27.82 29.42 -2.69
C SER A 336 27.75 30.73 -3.46
N ARG A 337 26.57 31.09 -3.98
CA ARG A 337 26.31 32.38 -4.64
C ARG A 337 26.42 33.57 -3.69
N ARG A 338 25.95 33.44 -2.45
CA ARG A 338 26.04 34.50 -1.43
C ARG A 338 27.49 34.73 -0.98
N LYS A 339 28.27 33.66 -0.85
CA LYS A 339 29.72 33.71 -0.53
C LYS A 339 30.51 34.44 -1.62
N TRP A 340 30.19 34.20 -2.90
CA TRP A 340 30.79 34.90 -4.04
C TRP A 340 30.41 36.39 -4.11
N LYS A 341 29.12 36.72 -3.90
CA LYS A 341 28.68 38.13 -3.83
C LYS A 341 29.26 38.89 -2.65
N GLY A 342 29.44 38.24 -1.49
CA GLY A 342 30.10 38.84 -0.32
C GLY A 342 31.59 39.09 -0.54
N ARG A 343 32.30 38.19 -1.23
CA ARG A 343 33.71 38.37 -1.60
C ARG A 343 33.95 39.45 -2.66
N MET A 344 33.01 39.68 -3.58
CA MET A 344 33.14 40.75 -4.58
C MET A 344 32.80 42.15 -4.04
N ARG A 345 32.06 42.24 -2.92
CA ARG A 345 31.72 43.53 -2.29
C ARG A 345 32.80 44.03 -1.33
N GLY A 346 33.70 43.16 -0.87
CA GLY A 346 34.98 43.58 -0.33
C GLY A 346 35.86 43.93 -1.52
N GLY A 347 36.12 45.22 -1.73
CA GLY A 347 37.04 45.72 -2.76
C GLY A 347 38.41 45.04 -2.69
N LYS A 348 39.26 45.38 -3.67
CA LYS A 348 40.60 44.82 -3.93
C LYS A 348 41.50 44.63 -2.68
N ASP A 349 41.20 45.27 -1.56
CA ASP A 349 41.89 45.20 -0.26
C ASP A 349 41.71 43.86 0.50
N GLY A 350 40.74 43.02 0.12
CA GLY A 350 40.50 41.73 0.77
C GLY A 350 41.43 40.60 0.34
N VAL A 351 42.05 40.72 -0.85
CA VAL A 351 42.89 39.66 -1.44
C VAL A 351 44.32 39.71 -0.89
N GLN A 352 44.83 40.90 -0.54
CA GLN A 352 46.16 41.06 0.08
C GLN A 352 46.20 40.63 1.55
N ARG A 353 45.11 40.80 2.31
CA ARG A 353 45.10 40.49 3.75
C ARG A 353 45.09 38.99 4.07
N VAL A 354 44.73 38.14 3.11
CA VAL A 354 44.79 36.67 3.27
C VAL A 354 46.19 36.13 2.90
N ARG A 355 46.91 36.80 2.00
CA ARG A 355 48.27 36.41 1.61
C ARG A 355 49.31 36.72 2.70
N GLY A 356 49.11 37.79 3.48
CA GLY A 356 50.03 38.20 4.54
C GLY A 356 49.94 37.42 5.86
N ARG A 357 49.05 36.43 6.00
CA ARG A 357 48.98 35.57 7.22
C ARG A 357 49.71 34.24 7.06
N CYS A 358 50.15 33.89 5.85
CA CYS A 358 50.92 32.67 5.61
C CYS A 358 52.44 32.87 5.64
N GLU A 359 52.93 34.10 5.86
CA GLU A 359 54.37 34.43 5.77
C GLU A 359 55.08 34.61 7.12
N ASN A 360 54.33 34.72 8.23
CA ASN A 360 54.92 34.74 9.56
C ASN A 360 54.43 33.51 10.34
N GLY A 361 55.24 32.46 10.30
CA GLY A 361 55.17 31.37 11.27
C GLY A 361 55.54 31.92 12.64
N ASP A 362 54.64 31.71 13.60
CA ASP A 362 54.91 31.40 15.00
C ASP A 362 53.61 31.63 15.81
N GLY A 363 53.15 30.58 16.49
CA GLY A 363 52.09 30.67 17.49
C GLY A 363 50.97 29.64 17.32
N ASP A 364 50.88 28.75 18.31
CA ASP A 364 49.79 27.82 18.57
C ASP A 364 48.41 28.33 18.12
N GLY A 365 47.78 27.57 17.22
CA GLY A 365 46.48 27.92 16.67
C GLY A 365 45.92 26.76 15.85
N ASP A 366 45.12 25.96 16.55
CA ASP A 366 44.15 24.98 16.05
C ASP A 366 43.93 24.98 14.52
N GLY A 367 44.23 23.81 13.94
CA GLY A 367 43.90 23.34 12.60
C GLY A 367 43.33 24.35 11.60
N GLY A 368 44.17 24.73 10.63
CA GLY A 368 43.75 25.33 9.37
C GLY A 368 42.84 24.43 8.55
N GLY A 369 41.58 24.32 8.96
CA GLY A 369 40.46 23.92 8.12
C GLY A 369 39.67 25.17 7.76
N GLY A 370 39.38 25.38 6.48
CA GLY A 370 38.47 26.43 6.00
C GLY A 370 37.02 26.21 6.46
N GLY A 371 36.79 26.22 7.77
CA GLY A 371 35.52 25.97 8.42
C GLY A 371 34.50 27.05 8.07
N VAL A 372 33.26 26.62 7.85
CA VAL A 372 32.13 27.53 7.70
C VAL A 372 31.88 28.21 9.05
N PRO A 373 31.76 29.55 9.14
CA PRO A 373 31.44 30.20 10.41
C PRO A 373 30.15 29.60 11.02
N CYS A 374 30.16 29.27 12.30
CA CYS A 374 29.05 28.56 12.97
C CYS A 374 27.68 29.24 12.76
N ALA A 375 27.65 30.58 12.66
CA ALA A 375 26.44 31.35 12.33
C ALA A 375 25.86 31.01 10.95
N VAL A 376 26.72 30.81 9.95
CA VAL A 376 26.32 30.43 8.58
C VAL A 376 25.83 28.99 8.55
N ALA A 377 26.45 28.09 9.33
CA ALA A 377 25.99 26.71 9.48
C ALA A 377 24.61 26.66 10.17
N ARG A 378 24.34 27.52 11.16
CA ARG A 378 23.02 27.64 11.81
C ARG A 378 21.95 28.15 10.84
N GLU A 379 22.22 29.24 10.10
CA GLU A 379 21.30 29.75 9.07
C GLU A 379 21.01 28.70 7.98
N PHE A 380 22.03 27.93 7.59
CA PHE A 380 21.90 26.83 6.65
C PHE A 380 20.97 25.75 7.19
N ARG A 381 21.21 25.28 8.42
CA ARG A 381 20.38 24.26 9.08
C ARG A 381 18.94 24.72 9.21
N GLU A 382 18.69 25.96 9.60
CA GLU A 382 17.32 26.49 9.73
C GLU A 382 16.59 26.56 8.38
N LYS A 383 17.26 27.04 7.32
CA LYS A 383 16.67 27.08 5.98
C LYS A 383 16.46 25.70 5.41
N ALA A 384 17.41 24.78 5.60
CA ALA A 384 17.27 23.38 5.22
C ALA A 384 16.06 22.75 5.92
N LYS A 385 15.91 22.96 7.23
CA LYS A 385 14.73 22.53 8.02
C LYS A 385 13.44 23.12 7.46
N LYS A 386 13.39 24.41 7.11
CA LYS A 386 12.20 25.06 6.52
C LYS A 386 11.82 24.48 5.16
N VAL A 387 12.80 24.24 4.29
CA VAL A 387 12.56 23.65 2.95
C VAL A 387 12.12 22.20 3.07
N HIS A 388 12.76 21.43 3.96
CA HIS A 388 12.39 20.04 4.23
C HIS A 388 10.97 19.91 4.80
N ARG A 389 10.58 20.78 5.75
CA ARG A 389 9.21 20.84 6.28
C ARG A 389 8.17 21.14 5.20
N LYS A 390 8.47 22.05 4.27
CA LYS A 390 7.57 22.32 3.13
C LYS A 390 7.47 21.12 2.20
N ALA A 391 8.60 20.49 1.85
CA ALA A 391 8.63 19.36 0.93
C ALA A 391 7.89 18.12 1.49
N THR A 392 8.10 17.80 2.76
CA THR A 392 7.39 16.70 3.45
C THR A 392 5.89 16.97 3.54
N TRP A 393 5.49 18.18 3.92
CA TRP A 393 4.09 18.59 3.96
C TRP A 393 3.41 18.45 2.59
N TRP A 394 4.02 18.98 1.52
CA TRP A 394 3.47 18.82 0.15
C TRP A 394 3.37 17.36 -0.29
N THR A 395 4.35 16.53 0.05
CA THR A 395 4.32 15.10 -0.28
C THR A 395 3.17 14.38 0.42
N LYS A 396 2.93 14.69 1.70
CA LYS A 396 1.79 14.15 2.46
C LYS A 396 0.45 14.59 1.87
N TRP A 397 0.28 15.88 1.55
CA TRP A 397 -0.96 16.40 0.96
C TRP A 397 -1.24 15.89 -0.44
N LEU A 398 -0.22 15.79 -1.29
CA LEU A 398 -0.38 15.18 -2.61
C LEU A 398 -0.74 13.70 -2.48
N GLY A 399 -0.13 12.98 -1.54
CA GLY A 399 -0.50 11.60 -1.22
C GLY A 399 -1.96 11.47 -0.81
N LEU A 400 -2.42 12.33 0.10
CA LEU A 400 -3.81 12.40 0.53
C LEU A 400 -4.76 12.72 -0.64
N ALA A 401 -4.41 13.69 -1.49
CA ALA A 401 -5.21 14.04 -2.66
C ALA A 401 -5.33 12.86 -3.63
N TYR A 402 -4.24 12.14 -3.92
CA TYR A 402 -4.28 10.94 -4.77
C TYR A 402 -5.13 9.83 -4.17
N ALA A 403 -4.99 9.56 -2.86
CA ALA A 403 -5.82 8.56 -2.18
C ALA A 403 -7.30 8.94 -2.18
N PHE A 404 -7.62 10.22 -1.99
CA PHE A 404 -8.98 10.72 -2.02
C PHE A 404 -9.59 10.65 -3.42
N ILE A 405 -8.84 11.01 -4.47
CA ILE A 405 -9.30 10.86 -5.85
C ILE A 405 -9.53 9.39 -6.19
N ALA A 406 -8.61 8.50 -5.82
CA ALA A 406 -8.77 7.06 -6.04
C ALA A 406 -10.01 6.51 -5.33
N PHE A 407 -10.24 6.94 -4.08
CA PHE A 407 -11.46 6.61 -3.34
C PHE A 407 -12.73 7.11 -4.04
N LEU A 408 -12.76 8.38 -4.47
CA LEU A 408 -13.93 8.94 -5.15
C LEU A 408 -14.24 8.22 -6.47
N LEU A 409 -13.21 7.89 -7.26
CA LEU A 409 -13.37 7.15 -8.51
C LEU A 409 -13.91 5.75 -8.27
N LEU A 410 -13.39 5.06 -7.24
CA LEU A 410 -13.82 3.71 -6.92
C LEU A 410 -15.22 3.67 -6.31
N TRP A 411 -15.58 4.68 -5.53
CA TRP A 411 -16.90 4.83 -4.91
C TRP A 411 -17.96 5.18 -5.96
N SER A 412 -17.78 6.27 -6.72
CA SER A 412 -18.77 6.72 -7.72
C SER A 412 -18.85 5.79 -8.92
N GLY A 413 -17.71 5.24 -9.36
CA GLY A 413 -17.63 4.24 -10.42
C GLY A 413 -18.26 2.91 -10.01
N GLY A 414 -18.00 2.44 -8.78
CA GLY A 414 -18.67 1.26 -8.22
C GLY A 414 -20.19 1.44 -8.17
N ALA A 415 -20.64 2.59 -7.67
CA ALA A 415 -22.07 2.92 -7.60
C ALA A 415 -22.74 2.92 -8.99
N ALA A 416 -22.05 3.39 -10.03
CA ALA A 416 -22.61 3.40 -11.38
C ALA A 416 -22.85 1.97 -11.92
N VAL A 417 -21.95 1.05 -11.60
CA VAL A 417 -22.07 -0.36 -11.99
C VAL A 417 -23.20 -1.05 -11.21
N PHE A 418 -23.29 -0.83 -9.89
CA PHE A 418 -24.40 -1.39 -9.10
C PHE A 418 -25.76 -0.82 -9.51
N TRP A 419 -25.83 0.48 -9.81
CA TRP A 419 -27.04 1.10 -10.34
C TRP A 419 -27.51 0.43 -11.64
N HIS A 420 -26.58 0.03 -12.51
CA HIS A 420 -26.91 -0.69 -13.73
C HIS A 420 -27.40 -2.12 -13.46
N PHE A 421 -26.65 -2.90 -12.68
CA PHE A 421 -26.95 -4.31 -12.42
C PHE A 421 -28.19 -4.53 -11.54
N GLU A 422 -28.42 -3.67 -10.56
CA GLU A 422 -29.55 -3.77 -9.62
C GLU A 422 -30.76 -2.92 -10.06
N SER A 423 -30.85 -2.61 -11.35
CA SER A 423 -31.98 -1.88 -11.92
C SER A 423 -33.31 -2.65 -11.80
N GLU A 424 -33.27 -3.98 -11.77
CA GLU A 424 -34.44 -4.83 -11.50
C GLU A 424 -34.99 -4.62 -10.08
N GLN A 425 -34.12 -4.34 -9.11
CA GLN A 425 -34.50 -3.95 -7.75
C GLN A 425 -34.91 -2.48 -7.64
N ARG A 426 -34.96 -1.73 -8.76
CA ARG A 426 -35.28 -0.30 -8.84
C ARG A 426 -34.36 0.60 -8.02
N TRP A 427 -33.09 0.23 -7.89
CA TRP A 427 -32.11 1.10 -7.23
C TRP A 427 -31.96 2.40 -8.03
N THR A 428 -32.01 3.54 -7.34
CA THR A 428 -31.55 4.80 -7.91
C THR A 428 -30.02 4.88 -7.82
N TYR A 429 -29.41 5.79 -8.58
CA TYR A 429 -27.97 6.05 -8.43
C TYR A 429 -27.60 6.52 -7.01
N GLY A 430 -28.52 7.24 -6.34
CA GLY A 430 -28.38 7.66 -4.95
C GLY A 430 -28.33 6.46 -3.99
N ASP A 431 -29.21 5.47 -4.19
CA ASP A 431 -29.22 4.24 -3.39
C ASP A 431 -27.94 3.43 -3.61
N ALA A 432 -27.47 3.35 -4.86
CA ALA A 432 -26.20 2.70 -5.17
C ALA A 432 -24.99 3.43 -4.54
N LEU A 433 -24.99 4.77 -4.51
CA LEU A 433 -23.98 5.57 -3.82
C LEU A 433 -24.02 5.35 -2.30
N TYR A 434 -25.22 5.29 -1.72
CA TYR A 434 -25.42 5.00 -0.31
C TYR A 434 -24.91 3.59 0.03
N PHE A 435 -25.38 2.56 -0.68
CA PHE A 435 -24.97 1.17 -0.54
C PHE A 435 -23.44 1.02 -0.59
N THR A 436 -22.82 1.55 -1.64
CA THR A 436 -21.37 1.45 -1.80
C THR A 436 -20.62 2.16 -0.68
N ASN A 437 -21.12 3.28 -0.15
CA ASN A 437 -20.50 3.97 0.98
C ASN A 437 -20.59 3.13 2.27
N ILE A 438 -21.78 2.64 2.63
CA ILE A 438 -21.96 1.84 3.84
C ILE A 438 -21.22 0.49 3.77
N ALA A 439 -21.09 -0.08 2.58
CA ALA A 439 -20.28 -1.28 2.35
C ALA A 439 -18.79 -0.98 2.51
N LEU A 440 -18.30 0.15 1.96
CA LEU A 440 -16.91 0.59 2.09
C LEU A 440 -16.50 0.90 3.52
N LEU A 441 -17.42 1.47 4.29
CA LEU A 441 -17.21 1.76 5.70
C LEU A 441 -17.43 0.54 6.60
N THR A 442 -17.69 -0.64 6.02
CA THR A 442 -17.95 -1.89 6.76
C THR A 442 -19.09 -1.75 7.79
N ILE A 443 -20.08 -0.91 7.49
CA ILE A 443 -21.27 -0.71 8.33
C ILE A 443 -22.29 -1.82 8.02
N GLY A 444 -22.58 -2.01 6.74
CA GLY A 444 -23.37 -3.13 6.23
C GLY A 444 -24.75 -3.31 6.88
N TYR A 445 -25.61 -2.29 6.86
CA TYR A 445 -26.94 -2.38 7.46
C TYR A 445 -27.82 -3.50 6.89
N GLY A 446 -27.60 -3.93 5.65
CA GLY A 446 -28.37 -5.00 5.01
C GLY A 446 -29.67 -4.55 4.36
N ASP A 447 -29.93 -3.26 4.30
CA ASP A 447 -31.08 -2.64 3.64
C ASP A 447 -30.96 -2.68 2.11
N PHE A 448 -29.76 -2.49 1.59
CA PHE A 448 -29.43 -2.67 0.17
C PHE A 448 -28.30 -3.69 0.02
N TYR A 449 -28.48 -4.64 -0.89
CA TYR A 449 -27.44 -5.59 -1.28
C TYR A 449 -27.65 -6.13 -2.70
N PRO A 450 -26.57 -6.50 -3.42
CA PRO A 450 -26.68 -7.04 -4.76
C PRO A 450 -27.36 -8.41 -4.74
N THR A 451 -28.44 -8.56 -5.50
CA THR A 451 -29.12 -9.84 -5.71
C THR A 451 -28.99 -10.33 -7.14
N SER A 452 -28.66 -9.44 -8.08
CA SER A 452 -28.46 -9.78 -9.48
C SER A 452 -27.27 -10.72 -9.69
N GLU A 453 -27.36 -11.53 -10.74
CA GLU A 453 -26.31 -12.50 -11.11
C GLU A 453 -25.00 -11.79 -11.56
N GLY A 454 -25.07 -10.51 -11.97
CA GLY A 454 -23.89 -9.70 -12.32
C GLY A 454 -23.37 -8.83 -11.17
N GLY A 455 -24.26 -8.40 -10.26
CA GLY A 455 -23.92 -7.55 -9.12
C GLY A 455 -23.10 -8.26 -8.06
N LYS A 456 -23.39 -9.53 -7.74
CA LYS A 456 -22.61 -10.29 -6.76
C LYS A 456 -21.15 -10.52 -7.21
N PRO A 457 -20.85 -11.01 -8.43
CA PRO A 457 -19.48 -11.14 -8.91
C PRO A 457 -18.73 -9.81 -8.97
N PHE A 458 -19.41 -8.74 -9.40
CA PHE A 458 -18.82 -7.40 -9.40
C PHE A 458 -18.48 -6.95 -7.99
N PHE A 459 -19.37 -7.18 -7.00
CA PHE A 459 -19.12 -6.87 -5.61
C PHE A 459 -17.84 -7.54 -5.10
N VAL A 460 -17.66 -8.84 -5.35
CA VAL A 460 -16.46 -9.59 -4.93
C VAL A 460 -15.18 -8.95 -5.48
N LEU A 461 -15.12 -8.58 -6.76
CA LEU A 461 -13.92 -7.93 -7.29
C LEU A 461 -13.75 -6.50 -6.74
N TRP A 462 -14.84 -5.73 -6.70
CA TRP A 462 -14.81 -4.32 -6.30
C TRP A 462 -14.40 -4.16 -4.83
N SER A 463 -14.99 -4.94 -3.93
CA SER A 463 -14.75 -4.90 -2.48
C SER A 463 -13.27 -5.18 -2.15
N LEU A 464 -12.65 -6.15 -2.83
CA LEU A 464 -11.24 -6.53 -2.68
C LEU A 464 -10.27 -5.41 -3.07
N LEU A 465 -10.66 -4.54 -4.00
CA LEU A 465 -9.88 -3.35 -4.37
C LEU A 465 -10.20 -2.16 -3.45
N ALA A 466 -11.43 -2.09 -2.98
CA ALA A 466 -11.95 -0.92 -2.30
C ALA A 466 -11.58 -0.85 -0.82
N VAL A 467 -11.57 -1.99 -0.10
CA VAL A 467 -11.13 -2.03 1.30
C VAL A 467 -9.67 -1.59 1.48
N PRO A 468 -8.69 -2.06 0.68
CA PRO A 468 -7.34 -1.51 0.72
C PRO A 468 -7.33 -0.01 0.43
N THR A 469 -8.05 0.46 -0.59
CA THR A 469 -8.10 1.88 -0.99
C THR A 469 -8.60 2.77 0.15
N VAL A 470 -9.71 2.41 0.80
CA VAL A 470 -10.24 3.15 1.97
C VAL A 470 -9.23 3.16 3.11
N THR A 471 -8.55 2.04 3.37
CA THR A 471 -7.54 1.98 4.44
C THR A 471 -6.35 2.90 4.16
N THR A 472 -5.94 3.04 2.89
CA THR A 472 -4.88 3.99 2.51
C THR A 472 -5.31 5.44 2.70
N LEU A 473 -6.58 5.74 2.43
CA LEU A 473 -7.16 7.06 2.67
C LEU A 473 -7.19 7.37 4.17
N ILE A 474 -7.71 6.45 4.99
CA ILE A 474 -7.73 6.58 6.45
C ILE A 474 -6.32 6.80 7.00
N SER A 475 -5.35 6.00 6.55
CA SER A 475 -3.95 6.13 6.96
C SER A 475 -3.38 7.51 6.62
N SER A 476 -3.67 8.02 5.42
CA SER A 476 -3.22 9.35 4.98
C SER A 476 -3.87 10.48 5.79
N LEU A 477 -5.15 10.34 6.12
CA LEU A 477 -5.88 11.28 6.98
C LEU A 477 -5.33 11.28 8.41
N GLN A 478 -4.99 10.11 8.95
CA GLN A 478 -4.36 9.95 10.27
C GLN A 478 -3.02 10.68 10.33
N ASP A 479 -2.14 10.47 9.33
CA ASP A 479 -0.81 11.10 9.29
C ASP A 479 -0.90 12.64 9.28
N VAL A 480 -1.89 13.22 8.59
CA VAL A 480 -2.10 14.68 8.55
C VAL A 480 -2.70 15.20 9.87
N SER A 481 -3.60 14.43 10.49
CA SER A 481 -4.30 14.83 11.71
C SER A 481 -3.38 14.80 12.93
N PHE A 482 -2.58 13.74 13.09
CA PHE A 482 -1.61 13.62 14.17
C PHE A 482 -0.53 14.72 14.10
N ASP A 483 -0.05 15.07 12.90
CA ASP A 483 0.88 16.19 12.70
C ASP A 483 0.31 17.53 13.19
N ARG A 484 -1.00 17.76 13.03
CA ARG A 484 -1.67 18.99 13.48
C ARG A 484 -1.84 19.00 15.00
N LEU A 485 -2.29 17.88 15.57
CA LEU A 485 -2.46 17.73 17.01
C LEU A 485 -1.14 17.89 17.74
N HIS A 486 -0.07 17.25 17.25
CA HIS A 486 1.24 17.36 17.87
C HIS A 486 1.77 18.80 17.85
N LYS A 487 1.60 19.52 16.73
CA LYS A 487 1.96 20.95 16.64
C LYS A 487 1.09 21.85 17.51
N ALA A 488 -0.19 21.53 17.66
CA ALA A 488 -1.08 22.27 18.55
C ALA A 488 -0.71 22.04 20.03
N ALA A 489 -0.36 20.81 20.39
CA ALA A 489 0.13 20.45 21.72
C ALA A 489 1.48 21.13 22.03
N GLU A 490 2.43 21.14 21.09
CA GLU A 490 3.71 21.86 21.25
C GLU A 490 3.51 23.37 21.44
N ARG A 491 2.59 23.99 20.69
CA ARG A 491 2.29 25.42 20.85
C ARG A 491 1.65 25.74 22.21
N ARG A 492 0.85 24.82 22.75
CA ARG A 492 0.22 24.98 24.08
C ARG A 492 1.20 24.68 25.22
N GLY A 493 2.07 23.67 25.05
CA GLY A 493 3.12 23.32 26.01
C GLY A 493 4.33 24.26 25.99
N GLY A 494 4.46 25.08 24.94
CA GLY A 494 5.62 25.93 24.67
C GLY A 494 5.67 27.26 25.42
N GLU A 495 4.63 27.67 26.14
CA GLU A 495 4.68 28.94 26.90
C GLU A 495 4.25 28.90 28.36
N ASN A 496 3.53 27.87 28.88
CA ASN A 496 3.18 27.83 30.32
C ASN A 496 3.25 26.46 31.03
N GLY A 497 3.51 25.33 30.37
CA GLY A 497 3.41 24.00 31.01
C GLY A 497 4.63 23.52 31.82
N VAL A 498 5.81 24.08 31.61
CA VAL A 498 7.07 23.58 32.22
C VAL A 498 7.48 24.37 33.48
N ARG A 499 6.86 25.54 33.74
CA ARG A 499 7.13 26.31 34.96
C ARG A 499 6.16 26.00 36.10
N GLU A 500 4.89 25.70 35.81
CA GLU A 500 3.88 25.47 36.85
C GLU A 500 4.09 24.15 37.62
N ILE A 501 4.55 23.08 36.95
CA ILE A 501 4.79 21.78 37.61
C ILE A 501 6.06 21.81 38.50
N SER A 502 6.96 22.78 38.28
CA SER A 502 8.20 22.94 39.06
C SER A 502 7.99 23.79 40.33
N THR A 503 7.01 24.70 40.33
CA THR A 503 6.76 25.60 41.48
C THR A 503 5.75 25.04 42.48
N GLU A 504 4.76 24.26 42.07
CA GLU A 504 3.82 23.64 43.03
C GLU A 504 4.50 22.57 43.90
N ASN A 505 5.45 21.81 43.35
CA ASN A 505 6.15 20.76 44.11
C ASN A 505 7.26 21.29 45.06
N MET A 506 7.67 22.56 44.93
CA MET A 506 8.63 23.17 45.88
C MET A 506 7.94 23.94 47.01
N ALA A 507 6.75 24.50 46.79
CA ALA A 507 6.02 25.19 47.86
C ALA A 507 5.39 24.20 48.87
N GLU A 508 4.94 23.04 48.40
CA GLU A 508 4.25 22.06 49.27
C GLU A 508 5.22 21.23 50.16
N LYS A 509 6.52 21.15 49.81
CA LYS A 509 7.53 20.40 50.57
C LYS A 509 8.41 21.22 51.52
N VAL A 510 8.27 22.54 51.54
CA VAL A 510 9.01 23.42 52.48
C VAL A 510 8.12 23.89 53.65
N GLY A 511 6.80 23.79 53.53
CA GLY A 511 5.86 24.24 54.57
C GLY A 511 5.51 23.23 55.68
N THR A 512 5.87 21.95 55.55
CA THR A 512 5.43 20.88 56.48
C THR A 512 6.53 20.33 57.40
N ALA A 513 7.73 20.93 57.40
CA ALA A 513 8.85 20.50 58.25
C ALA A 513 9.14 21.41 59.46
N ALA A 514 8.35 22.45 59.72
CA ALA A 514 8.58 23.38 60.83
C ALA A 514 7.34 23.52 61.72
N MET A 515 7.31 22.70 62.79
CA MET A 515 6.68 22.87 64.11
C MET A 515 5.80 21.69 64.52
N ARG A 516 6.35 20.86 65.40
CA ARG A 516 5.65 20.33 66.59
C ARG A 516 6.70 19.81 67.59
N PRO A 517 7.01 20.53 68.68
CA PRO A 517 7.51 19.88 69.87
C PRO A 517 6.32 19.25 70.61
N GLY A 518 6.51 18.02 71.08
CA GLY A 518 5.45 17.25 71.72
C GLY A 518 5.17 17.66 73.17
N ARG A 519 4.04 17.17 73.70
CA ARG A 519 3.93 16.53 75.02
C ARG A 519 2.49 16.08 75.27
N ALA A 520 2.40 14.85 75.77
CA ALA A 520 1.62 14.40 76.93
C ALA A 520 0.12 14.72 77.04
N GLY A 521 -0.63 13.66 77.36
CA GLY A 521 -1.55 13.73 78.50
C GLY A 521 -2.97 13.26 78.25
N ASN A 522 -3.23 12.05 78.75
CA ASN A 522 -4.37 11.65 79.57
C ASN A 522 -5.81 11.63 79.04
N TYR A 523 -6.41 10.48 79.39
CA TYR A 523 -7.81 10.05 79.44
C TYR A 523 -8.44 9.50 78.15
#